data_AF-A0A6P1RCG3-F1
#
_entry.id   AF-A0A6P1RCG3-F1
#
_cell.length_a   1.000
_cell.length_b   1.000
_cell.length_c   1.000
_cell.angle_alpha   90.00
_cell.angle_beta   90.00
_cell.angle_gamma   90.00
#
_symmetry.space_group_name_H-M   'P 1'
#
loop_
_entity.id
_entity.type
_entity.pdbx_description
1 polymer ?
#
loop_
_entity_poly.entity_id
_entity_poly.type
_entity_poly.pdbx_seq_one_letter_code
_entity_poly.pdbx_strand_id
1 'polypeptide(L)'
;MSTVALSKTSSYDRMMQLFGGMWFMLLALGVAVNIGSSADKPWPSLLSSVCLATFYVLLALLTMTRSPAKAQADGVLPRIAAFVGTYMPWTIAFFGKSDQALPNLASTACVLIGMIMMLITIRHLGRSFSLVPQARNVVQTGPYRWIKHPLYLAEEIAVLGVVLRNPTPLTAVLLVLHIGVQVCRILYEEDLLRRNCPEYSSYEASRWRVVPYVW
;
A
#
# COMPACT_ATOMS: atom_id res chain seq x y z
N MET A 1 -18.37 26.75 1.17
CA MET A 1 -18.15 25.53 1.99
C MET A 1 -17.09 25.86 3.01
N SER A 2 -17.48 25.96 4.28
CA SER A 2 -16.63 26.45 5.37
C SER A 2 -15.59 25.40 5.75
N THR A 3 -14.31 25.72 5.56
CA THR A 3 -13.17 24.97 6.10
C THR A 3 -13.17 25.12 7.62
N VAL A 4 -13.70 24.13 8.33
CA VAL A 4 -13.47 23.99 9.76
C VAL A 4 -12.02 23.55 9.92
N ALA A 5 -11.16 24.46 10.37
CA ALA A 5 -9.85 24.12 10.88
C ALA A 5 -10.07 23.18 12.07
N LEU A 6 -9.93 21.87 11.84
CA LEU A 6 -9.99 20.89 12.91
C LEU A 6 -8.82 21.18 13.85
N SER A 7 -9.11 21.80 15.00
CA SER A 7 -8.28 21.67 16.19
C SER A 7 -8.37 20.23 16.70
N LYS A 8 -7.95 19.26 15.88
CA LYS A 8 -7.82 17.87 16.27
C LYS A 8 -6.60 17.82 17.19
N THR A 9 -6.88 17.58 18.47
CA THR A 9 -5.89 17.59 19.53
C THR A 9 -4.75 16.62 19.20
N SER A 10 -3.52 17.10 19.32
CA SER A 10 -2.25 16.36 19.10
C SER A 10 -2.23 14.95 19.72
N SER A 11 -3.02 14.71 20.77
CA SER A 11 -3.18 13.42 21.44
C SER A 11 -3.89 12.36 20.58
N TYR A 12 -4.93 12.72 19.82
CA TYR A 12 -5.64 11.78 18.94
C TYR A 12 -4.72 11.28 17.81
N ASP A 13 -3.97 12.19 17.20
CA ASP A 13 -3.04 11.85 16.12
C ASP A 13 -1.91 10.96 16.62
N ARG A 14 -1.36 11.24 17.81
CA ARG A 14 -0.37 10.38 18.48
C ARG A 14 -0.92 9.01 18.84
N MET A 15 -2.15 8.95 19.34
CA MET A 15 -2.80 7.68 19.66
C MET A 15 -3.00 6.81 18.42
N MET A 16 -3.45 7.42 17.31
CA MET A 16 -3.60 6.72 16.03
C MET A 16 -2.25 6.28 15.45
N GLN A 17 -1.19 7.08 15.62
CA GLN A 17 0.18 6.69 15.24
C GLN A 17 0.66 5.46 16.02
N LEU A 18 0.44 5.46 17.33
CA LEU A 18 0.85 4.38 18.22
C LEU A 18 0.08 3.09 17.92
N PHE A 19 -1.25 3.13 17.83
CA PHE A 19 -2.05 1.94 17.53
C PHE A 19 -1.76 1.40 16.12
N GLY A 20 -1.67 2.27 15.12
CA GLY A 20 -1.30 1.86 13.76
C GLY A 20 0.11 1.27 13.69
N GLY A 21 1.08 1.88 14.38
CA GLY A 21 2.45 1.36 14.48
C GLY A 21 2.51 0.00 15.18
N MET A 22 1.83 -0.14 16.31
CA MET A 22 1.73 -1.40 17.06
C MET A 22 1.12 -2.51 16.21
N TRP A 23 0.05 -2.22 15.45
CA TRP A 23 -0.55 -3.19 14.53
C TRP A 23 0.46 -3.76 13.53
N PHE A 24 1.22 -2.90 12.85
CA PHE A 24 2.22 -3.36 11.89
C PHE A 24 3.40 -4.08 12.57
N MET A 25 3.80 -3.69 13.79
CA MET A 25 4.81 -4.43 14.56
C MET A 25 4.34 -5.83 14.93
N LEU A 26 3.06 -5.99 15.29
CA LEU A 26 2.47 -7.31 15.56
C LEU A 26 2.46 -8.19 14.31
N LEU A 27 2.13 -7.63 13.14
CA LEU A 27 2.23 -8.35 11.87
C LEU A 27 3.68 -8.75 11.54
N ALA A 28 4.65 -7.85 11.74
CA ALA A 28 6.07 -8.15 11.57
C ALA A 28 6.54 -9.28 12.48
N LEU A 29 6.13 -9.25 13.76
CA LEU A 29 6.43 -10.30 14.73
C LEU A 29 5.82 -11.64 14.33
N GLY A 30 4.56 -11.66 13.87
CA GLY A 30 3.90 -12.86 13.36
C GLY A 30 4.65 -13.49 12.20
N VAL A 31 5.13 -12.66 11.25
CA VAL A 31 5.96 -13.14 10.13
C VAL A 31 7.32 -13.67 10.63
N ALA A 32 7.97 -12.99 11.58
CA ALA A 32 9.24 -13.43 12.16
C ALA A 32 9.13 -14.80 12.88
N VAL A 33 8.07 -14.99 13.66
CA VAL A 33 7.77 -16.28 14.30
C VAL A 33 7.50 -17.36 13.26
N ASN A 34 6.78 -17.03 12.19
CA ASN A 34 6.50 -17.95 11.08
C ASN A 34 7.76 -18.33 10.28
N ILE A 35 8.76 -17.44 10.22
CA ILE A 35 10.09 -17.74 9.65
C ILE A 35 10.83 -18.73 10.56
N GLY A 36 10.93 -18.44 11.86
CA GLY A 36 11.69 -19.26 12.81
C GLY A 36 11.10 -20.65 13.08
N SER A 37 9.78 -20.81 12.95
CA SER A 37 9.08 -22.08 13.16
C SER A 37 9.06 -23.00 11.93
N SER A 38 9.58 -22.57 10.77
CA SER A 38 9.51 -23.32 9.52
C SER A 38 10.90 -23.50 8.90
N ALA A 39 11.73 -24.35 9.53
CA ALA A 39 13.12 -24.58 9.14
C ALA A 39 13.30 -25.10 7.70
N ASP A 40 12.29 -25.79 7.14
CA ASP A 40 12.38 -26.46 5.82
C ASP A 40 11.77 -25.66 4.66
N LYS A 41 11.54 -24.35 4.82
CA LYS A 41 10.96 -23.52 3.77
C LYS A 41 11.92 -23.34 2.58
N PRO A 42 11.45 -23.49 1.33
CA PRO A 42 12.24 -23.15 0.15
C PRO A 42 12.73 -21.69 0.20
N TRP A 43 13.97 -21.44 -0.26
CA TRP A 43 14.60 -20.11 -0.23
C TRP A 43 13.72 -18.96 -0.80
N PRO A 44 12.88 -19.15 -1.85
CA PRO A 44 12.06 -18.05 -2.37
C PRO A 44 10.96 -17.62 -1.39
N SER A 45 10.41 -18.60 -0.65
CA SER A 45 9.39 -18.34 0.36
C SER A 45 9.98 -17.64 1.59
N LEU A 46 11.20 -18.02 1.99
CA LEU A 46 11.95 -17.36 3.05
C LEU A 46 12.25 -15.90 2.67
N LEU A 47 12.75 -15.66 1.47
CA LEU A 47 13.04 -14.32 0.97
C LEU A 47 11.77 -13.45 0.96
N SER A 48 10.65 -14.00 0.47
CA SER A 48 9.37 -13.29 0.47
C SER A 48 8.90 -12.93 1.89
N SER A 49 9.07 -13.84 2.85
CA SER A 49 8.76 -13.57 4.27
C SER A 49 9.66 -12.50 4.87
N VAL A 50 10.96 -12.49 4.55
CA VAL A 50 11.90 -11.45 5.00
C VAL A 50 11.51 -10.08 4.42
N CYS A 51 11.20 -10.01 3.11
CA CYS A 51 10.71 -8.79 2.49
C CYS A 51 9.42 -8.28 3.15
N LEU A 52 8.49 -9.20 3.49
CA LEU A 52 7.24 -8.88 4.17
C LEU A 52 7.43 -8.36 5.59
N ALA A 53 8.28 -9.02 6.38
CA ALA A 53 8.66 -8.54 7.71
C ALA A 53 9.29 -7.14 7.62
N THR A 54 10.21 -6.94 6.68
CA THR A 54 10.86 -5.64 6.44
C THR A 54 9.84 -4.56 6.07
N PHE A 55 8.88 -4.89 5.21
CA PHE A 55 7.81 -4.00 4.80
C PHE A 55 6.93 -3.58 5.98
N TYR A 56 6.51 -4.53 6.83
CA TYR A 56 5.71 -4.21 8.02
C TYR A 56 6.48 -3.39 9.05
N VAL A 57 7.77 -3.67 9.27
CA VAL A 57 8.62 -2.83 10.12
C VAL A 57 8.70 -1.41 9.56
N LEU A 58 8.90 -1.26 8.25
CA LEU A 58 8.96 0.06 7.61
C LEU A 58 7.62 0.81 7.73
N LEU A 59 6.50 0.14 7.51
CA LEU A 59 5.17 0.70 7.72
C LEU A 59 4.93 1.12 9.18
N ALA A 60 5.37 0.32 10.15
CA ALA A 60 5.29 0.66 11.56
C ALA A 60 6.08 1.92 11.87
N LEU A 61 7.36 1.97 11.47
CA LEU A 61 8.24 3.10 11.69
C LEU A 61 7.72 4.37 11.02
N LEU A 62 7.23 4.29 9.78
CA LEU A 62 6.68 5.45 9.09
C LEU A 62 5.34 5.91 9.67
N THR A 63 4.50 4.98 10.12
CA THR A 63 3.25 5.33 10.79
C THR A 63 3.53 6.04 12.12
N MET A 64 4.55 5.61 12.86
CA MET A 64 4.97 6.24 14.12
C MET A 64 5.69 7.58 13.90
N THR A 65 6.44 7.73 12.81
CA THR A 65 7.22 8.95 12.51
C THR A 65 6.51 9.89 11.54
N ARG A 66 5.26 9.61 11.11
CA ARG A 66 4.56 10.40 10.09
C ARG A 66 4.43 11.87 10.47
N SER A 67 4.54 12.75 9.49
CA SER A 67 4.30 14.19 9.67
C SER A 67 2.80 14.48 9.80
N PRO A 68 2.41 15.59 10.49
CA PRO A 68 1.00 15.99 10.57
C PRO A 68 0.41 16.18 9.17
N ALA A 69 -0.84 15.78 8.99
CA ALA A 69 -1.54 15.91 7.71
C ALA A 69 -1.90 17.38 7.46
N LYS A 70 -1.73 17.87 6.22
CA LYS A 70 -2.21 19.20 5.80
C LYS A 70 -3.74 19.19 5.67
N ALA A 71 -4.29 18.09 5.16
CA ALA A 71 -5.72 17.84 5.07
C ALA A 71 -6.02 16.33 5.04
N GLN A 72 -7.26 15.95 5.36
CA GLN A 72 -7.75 14.58 5.29
C GLN A 72 -9.05 14.55 4.50
N ALA A 73 -9.30 13.45 3.77
CA ALA A 73 -10.56 13.31 3.03
C ALA A 73 -11.76 13.30 3.97
N ASP A 74 -12.76 14.11 3.64
CA ASP A 74 -14.04 14.15 4.35
C ASP A 74 -14.91 12.95 3.97
N GLY A 75 -15.74 12.53 4.93
CA GLY A 75 -16.71 11.45 4.74
C GLY A 75 -16.23 10.05 5.07
N VAL A 76 -17.16 9.10 5.01
CA VAL A 76 -16.95 7.70 5.39
C VAL A 76 -16.41 6.88 4.20
N LEU A 77 -16.77 7.24 2.97
CA LEU A 77 -16.38 6.51 1.76
C LEU A 77 -14.86 6.41 1.57
N PRO A 78 -14.05 7.48 1.71
CA PRO A 78 -12.59 7.37 1.57
C PRO A 78 -11.96 6.47 2.65
N ARG A 79 -12.57 6.40 3.83
CA ARG A 79 -12.11 5.54 4.94
C ARG A 79 -12.44 4.08 4.67
N ILE A 80 -13.65 3.80 4.17
CA ILE A 80 -14.04 2.46 3.73
C ILE A 80 -13.14 2.02 2.58
N ALA A 81 -12.92 2.85 1.57
CA ALA A 81 -12.03 2.53 0.45
C ALA A 81 -10.60 2.22 0.92
N ALA A 82 -10.05 3.02 1.85
CA ALA A 82 -8.75 2.74 2.46
C ALA A 82 -8.72 1.41 3.21
N PHE A 83 -9.75 1.12 4.01
CA PHE A 83 -9.86 -0.13 4.76
C PHE A 83 -9.98 -1.33 3.83
N VAL A 84 -10.90 -1.28 2.88
CA VAL A 84 -11.15 -2.33 1.90
C VAL A 84 -9.90 -2.57 1.04
N GLY A 85 -9.28 -1.52 0.51
CA GLY A 85 -8.04 -1.65 -0.27
C GLY A 85 -6.91 -2.30 0.53
N THR A 86 -6.76 -1.94 1.81
CA THR A 86 -5.70 -2.50 2.66
C THR A 86 -5.92 -3.97 3.02
N TYR A 87 -7.17 -4.38 3.27
CA TYR A 87 -7.47 -5.70 3.85
C TYR A 87 -8.09 -6.71 2.88
N MET A 88 -8.72 -6.27 1.78
CA MET A 88 -9.31 -7.16 0.78
C MET A 88 -8.31 -8.20 0.23
N PRO A 89 -7.04 -7.86 -0.09
CA PRO A 89 -6.10 -8.84 -0.62
C PRO A 89 -5.86 -10.06 0.29
N TRP A 90 -6.04 -9.90 1.61
CA TRP A 90 -5.88 -11.00 2.56
C TRP A 90 -6.95 -12.08 2.37
N THR A 91 -8.12 -11.72 1.83
CA THR A 91 -9.18 -12.68 1.52
C THR A 91 -8.76 -13.66 0.42
N ILE A 92 -7.96 -13.19 -0.55
CA ILE A 92 -7.49 -13.99 -1.68
C ILE A 92 -6.62 -15.16 -1.19
N ALA A 93 -5.84 -14.95 -0.14
CA ALA A 93 -4.96 -15.97 0.44
C ALA A 93 -5.70 -17.16 1.07
N PHE A 94 -7.00 -17.05 1.38
CA PHE A 94 -7.80 -18.14 1.94
C PHE A 94 -8.28 -19.14 0.89
N PHE A 95 -8.30 -18.78 -0.40
CA PHE A 95 -8.86 -19.62 -1.45
C PHE A 95 -7.95 -20.77 -1.91
N GLY A 96 -6.94 -21.15 -1.11
CA GLY A 96 -6.09 -22.33 -1.35
C GLY A 96 -4.87 -22.06 -2.22
N LYS A 97 -4.06 -23.10 -2.43
CA LYS A 97 -2.83 -23.07 -3.24
C LYS A 97 -2.97 -24.10 -4.37
N SER A 98 -2.56 -23.75 -5.58
CA SER A 98 -2.44 -24.72 -6.67
C SER A 98 -1.18 -25.58 -6.48
N ASP A 99 -1.29 -26.87 -6.77
CA ASP A 99 -0.16 -27.81 -6.73
C ASP A 99 0.76 -27.70 -7.95
N GLN A 100 0.41 -26.86 -8.93
CA GLN A 100 1.16 -26.71 -10.18
C GLN A 100 2.43 -25.86 -9.97
N ALA A 101 3.57 -26.33 -10.49
CA ALA A 101 4.87 -25.68 -10.30
C ALA A 101 4.99 -24.31 -11.03
N LEU A 102 4.49 -24.20 -12.27
CA LEU A 102 4.59 -22.97 -13.08
C LEU A 102 3.83 -21.77 -12.46
N PRO A 103 2.54 -21.90 -12.06
CA PRO A 103 1.83 -20.85 -11.34
C PRO A 103 2.55 -20.43 -10.05
N ASN A 104 3.16 -21.37 -9.34
CA ASN A 104 3.90 -21.08 -8.11
C ASN A 104 5.17 -20.24 -8.32
N LEU A 105 5.92 -20.47 -9.40
CA LEU A 105 7.08 -19.65 -9.73
C LEU A 105 6.68 -18.23 -10.16
N ALA A 106 5.70 -18.11 -11.06
CA ALA A 106 5.19 -16.82 -11.52
C ALA A 106 4.57 -16.00 -10.37
N SER A 107 3.80 -16.66 -9.50
CA SER A 107 3.27 -16.09 -8.26
C SER A 107 4.38 -15.53 -7.37
N THR A 108 5.40 -16.35 -7.09
CA THR A 108 6.52 -15.96 -6.23
C THR A 108 7.29 -14.78 -6.81
N ALA A 109 7.57 -14.79 -8.12
CA ALA A 109 8.25 -13.69 -8.80
C ALA A 109 7.44 -12.39 -8.72
N CYS A 110 6.14 -12.42 -9.00
CA CYS A 110 5.27 -11.25 -8.93
C CYS A 110 5.19 -10.69 -7.49
N VAL A 111 4.98 -11.55 -6.49
CA VAL A 111 4.98 -11.12 -5.08
C VAL A 111 6.31 -10.46 -4.72
N LEU A 112 7.45 -11.09 -5.05
CA LEU A 112 8.76 -10.56 -4.72
C LEU A 112 9.03 -9.20 -5.40
N ILE A 113 8.71 -9.08 -6.69
CA ILE A 113 8.86 -7.82 -7.45
C ILE A 113 7.99 -6.73 -6.82
N GLY A 114 6.71 -7.02 -6.57
CA GLY A 114 5.79 -6.06 -5.94
C GLY A 114 6.29 -5.61 -4.57
N MET A 115 6.75 -6.55 -3.72
CA MET A 115 7.30 -6.24 -2.40
C MET A 115 8.55 -5.35 -2.46
N ILE A 116 9.50 -5.65 -3.35
CA ILE A 116 10.70 -4.83 -3.54
C ILE A 116 10.33 -3.43 -4.04
N MET A 117 9.44 -3.34 -5.03
CA MET A 117 8.96 -2.06 -5.55
C MET A 117 8.25 -1.24 -4.46
N MET A 118 7.44 -1.89 -3.61
CA MET A 118 6.79 -1.24 -2.47
C MET A 118 7.81 -0.71 -1.48
N LEU A 119 8.83 -1.49 -1.11
CA LEU A 119 9.91 -1.07 -0.21
C LEU A 119 10.65 0.16 -0.74
N ILE A 120 11.03 0.15 -2.01
CA ILE A 120 11.69 1.29 -2.68
C ILE A 120 10.76 2.51 -2.65
N THR A 121 9.51 2.32 -3.04
CA THR A 121 8.53 3.41 -3.16
C THR A 121 8.20 4.05 -1.82
N ILE A 122 7.96 3.25 -0.79
CA ILE A 122 7.67 3.74 0.57
C ILE A 122 8.89 4.44 1.17
N ARG A 123 10.12 3.97 0.88
CA ARG A 123 11.34 4.64 1.33
C ARG A 123 11.44 6.06 0.75
N HIS A 124 11.05 6.26 -0.50
CA HIS A 124 10.99 7.60 -1.11
C HIS A 124 9.86 8.45 -0.54
N LEU A 125 8.70 7.85 -0.28
CA LEU A 125 7.55 8.56 0.28
C LEU A 125 7.78 9.02 1.74
N GLY A 126 8.46 8.18 2.52
CA GLY A 126 8.89 8.48 3.89
C GLY A 126 7.73 8.97 4.76
N ARG A 127 7.94 10.12 5.42
CA ARG A 127 6.98 10.72 6.37
C ARG A 127 5.70 11.26 5.71
N SER A 128 5.63 11.27 4.38
CA SER A 128 4.41 11.61 3.63
C SER A 128 3.42 10.45 3.52
N PHE A 129 3.81 9.22 3.89
CA PHE A 129 2.95 8.04 3.77
C PHE A 129 1.67 8.10 4.61
N SER A 130 0.58 7.58 4.05
CA SER A 130 -0.73 7.47 4.69
C SER A 130 -1.49 6.25 4.17
N LEU A 131 -2.20 5.54 5.05
CA LEU A 131 -3.15 4.51 4.62
C LEU A 131 -4.46 5.12 4.11
N VAL A 132 -4.93 6.17 4.79
CA VAL A 132 -6.13 6.92 4.43
C VAL A 132 -5.72 8.11 3.55
N PRO A 133 -6.48 8.46 2.50
CA PRO A 133 -6.19 9.65 1.69
C PRO A 133 -6.02 10.90 2.56
N GLN A 134 -4.81 11.46 2.53
CA GLN A 134 -4.41 12.64 3.29
C GLN A 134 -3.42 13.46 2.45
N ALA A 135 -3.59 14.78 2.42
CA ALA A 135 -2.64 15.67 1.78
C ALA A 135 -1.44 15.91 2.71
N ARG A 136 -0.23 15.72 2.18
CA ARG A 136 1.04 16.02 2.85
C ARG A 136 1.99 16.73 1.88
N ASN A 137 3.29 16.44 1.95
CA ASN A 137 4.26 16.97 0.99
C ASN A 137 4.26 16.09 -0.27
N VAL A 138 4.22 16.72 -1.43
CA VAL A 138 4.30 16.05 -2.73
C VAL A 138 5.70 15.52 -2.93
N VAL A 139 5.86 14.20 -2.96
CA VAL A 139 7.13 13.54 -3.22
C VAL A 139 7.31 13.35 -4.71
N GLN A 140 8.44 13.81 -5.24
CA GLN A 140 8.76 13.75 -6.67
C GLN A 140 10.08 13.02 -6.97
N THR A 141 10.62 12.27 -6.00
CA THR A 141 11.92 11.56 -6.13
C THR A 141 11.72 10.06 -6.31
N GLY A 142 12.73 9.38 -6.87
CA GLY A 142 12.67 7.93 -7.08
C GLY A 142 11.58 7.51 -8.08
N PRO A 143 10.79 6.46 -7.79
CA PRO A 143 9.69 6.01 -8.65
C PRO A 143 8.67 7.09 -8.98
N TYR A 144 8.45 8.05 -8.07
CA TYR A 144 7.54 9.18 -8.28
C TYR A 144 7.97 10.14 -9.40
N ARG A 145 9.20 10.02 -9.93
CA ARG A 145 9.64 10.76 -11.12
C ARG A 145 9.00 10.26 -12.41
N TRP A 146 8.46 9.06 -12.42
CA TRP A 146 7.94 8.40 -13.62
C TRP A 146 6.42 8.38 -13.62
N ILE A 147 5.83 7.99 -12.49
CA ILE A 147 4.38 7.87 -12.30
C ILE A 147 3.97 8.44 -10.93
N LYS A 148 2.72 8.89 -10.79
CA LYS A 148 2.21 9.53 -9.56
C LYS A 148 1.94 8.53 -8.44
N HIS A 149 1.55 7.31 -8.79
CA HIS A 149 1.04 6.29 -7.87
C HIS A 149 1.82 4.97 -7.94
N PRO A 150 3.17 4.98 -7.84
CA PRO A 150 3.99 3.77 -7.94
C PRO A 150 3.74 2.77 -6.80
N LEU A 151 3.25 3.24 -5.65
CA LEU A 151 2.96 2.37 -4.51
C LEU A 151 1.75 1.46 -4.82
N TYR A 152 0.71 2.05 -5.39
CA TYR A 152 -0.48 1.35 -5.83
C TYR A 152 -0.15 0.33 -6.93
N LEU A 153 0.72 0.71 -7.89
CA LEU A 153 1.21 -0.24 -8.90
C LEU A 153 1.94 -1.44 -8.26
N ALA A 154 2.85 -1.16 -7.33
CA ALA A 154 3.63 -2.20 -6.67
C ALA A 154 2.74 -3.13 -5.81
N GLU A 155 1.70 -2.57 -5.19
CA GLU A 155 0.67 -3.33 -4.47
C GLU A 155 -0.09 -4.26 -5.43
N GLU A 156 -0.57 -3.76 -6.58
CA GLU A 156 -1.29 -4.60 -7.55
C GLU A 156 -0.42 -5.71 -8.15
N ILE A 157 0.88 -5.47 -8.36
CA ILE A 157 1.82 -6.52 -8.79
C ILE A 157 1.92 -7.63 -7.73
N ALA A 158 1.94 -7.27 -6.45
CA ALA A 158 1.94 -8.25 -5.37
C ALA A 158 0.61 -9.02 -5.26
N VAL A 159 -0.53 -8.32 -5.38
CA VAL A 159 -1.87 -8.93 -5.37
C VAL A 159 -2.04 -9.88 -6.56
N LEU A 160 -1.59 -9.49 -7.75
CA LEU A 160 -1.54 -10.37 -8.92
C LEU A 160 -0.73 -11.64 -8.63
N GLY A 161 0.42 -11.51 -7.98
CA GLY A 161 1.20 -12.65 -7.53
C GLY A 161 0.42 -13.60 -6.61
N VAL A 162 -0.37 -13.07 -5.67
CA VAL A 162 -1.25 -13.89 -4.80
C VAL A 162 -2.32 -14.60 -5.61
N VAL A 163 -2.94 -13.92 -6.58
CA VAL A 163 -3.95 -14.50 -7.48
C VAL A 163 -3.39 -15.62 -8.33
N LEU A 164 -2.17 -15.45 -8.87
CA LEU A 164 -1.48 -16.46 -9.68
C LEU A 164 -1.16 -17.74 -8.89
N ARG A 165 -1.17 -17.70 -7.56
CA ARG A 165 -0.99 -18.89 -6.72
C ARG A 165 -2.17 -19.86 -6.83
N ASN A 166 -3.37 -19.33 -7.03
CA ASN A 166 -4.57 -20.12 -7.31
C ASN A 166 -5.47 -19.35 -8.30
N PRO A 167 -5.17 -19.43 -9.61
CA PRO A 167 -5.90 -18.66 -10.61
C PRO A 167 -7.28 -19.29 -10.83
N THR A 168 -8.30 -18.64 -10.29
CA THR A 168 -9.70 -19.02 -10.45
C THR A 168 -10.50 -17.79 -10.90
N PRO A 169 -11.69 -17.97 -11.51
CA PRO A 169 -12.56 -16.84 -11.83
C PRO A 169 -12.85 -15.94 -10.62
N LEU A 170 -12.98 -16.54 -9.43
CA LEU A 170 -13.22 -15.79 -8.20
C LEU A 170 -12.03 -14.92 -7.79
N THR A 171 -10.80 -15.47 -7.79
CA THR A 171 -9.59 -14.70 -7.45
C THR A 171 -9.31 -13.61 -8.48
N ALA A 172 -9.65 -13.83 -9.76
CA ALA A 172 -9.60 -12.80 -10.80
C ALA A 172 -10.62 -11.67 -10.56
N VAL A 173 -11.86 -11.98 -10.18
CA VAL A 173 -12.87 -10.97 -9.81
C VAL A 173 -12.40 -10.14 -8.62
N LEU A 174 -11.84 -10.77 -7.59
CA LEU A 174 -11.28 -10.07 -6.43
C LEU A 174 -10.15 -9.11 -6.82
N LEU A 175 -9.28 -9.48 -7.76
CA LEU A 175 -8.25 -8.59 -8.29
C LEU A 175 -8.86 -7.37 -8.99
N VAL A 176 -9.85 -7.57 -9.86
CA VAL A 176 -10.51 -6.46 -10.57
C VAL A 176 -11.20 -5.51 -9.60
N LEU A 177 -11.88 -6.05 -8.57
CA LEU A 177 -12.49 -5.24 -7.52
C LEU A 177 -11.44 -4.45 -6.73
N HIS A 178 -10.32 -5.08 -6.40
CA HIS A 178 -9.21 -4.43 -5.70
C HIS A 178 -8.63 -3.26 -6.52
N ILE A 179 -8.36 -3.48 -7.81
CA ILE A 179 -7.93 -2.42 -8.74
C ILE A 179 -8.94 -1.26 -8.74
N GLY A 180 -10.23 -1.54 -8.80
CA GLY A 180 -11.28 -0.52 -8.74
C GLY A 180 -11.25 0.29 -7.44
N VAL A 181 -11.01 -0.36 -6.30
CA VAL A 181 -10.84 0.32 -5.00
C VAL A 181 -9.58 1.19 -4.99
N GLN A 182 -8.47 0.72 -5.56
CA GLN A 182 -7.24 1.51 -5.64
C GLN A 182 -7.41 2.72 -6.57
N VAL A 183 -8.13 2.60 -7.68
CA VAL A 183 -8.51 3.73 -8.54
C VAL A 183 -9.31 4.76 -7.75
N CYS A 184 -10.31 4.35 -6.97
CA CYS A 184 -11.06 5.28 -6.11
C CYS A 184 -10.15 5.98 -5.10
N ARG A 185 -9.22 5.27 -4.45
CA ARG A 185 -8.25 5.85 -3.50
C ARG A 185 -7.34 6.87 -4.18
N ILE A 186 -6.82 6.55 -5.36
CA ILE A 186 -6.03 7.47 -6.19
C ILE A 186 -6.80 8.76 -6.43
N LEU A 187 -8.06 8.68 -6.87
CA LEU A 187 -8.86 9.87 -7.17
C LEU A 187 -9.08 10.77 -5.94
N TYR A 188 -9.34 10.17 -4.77
CA TYR A 188 -9.45 10.93 -3.52
C TYR A 188 -8.12 11.57 -3.11
N GLU A 189 -7.00 10.88 -3.30
CA GLU A 189 -5.68 11.40 -2.98
C GLU A 189 -5.31 12.57 -3.89
N GLU A 190 -5.55 12.46 -5.20
CA GLU A 190 -5.28 13.56 -6.13
C GLU A 190 -6.16 14.78 -5.87
N ASP A 191 -7.46 14.59 -5.59
CA ASP A 191 -8.36 15.70 -5.23
C ASP A 191 -7.88 16.45 -3.97
N LEU A 192 -7.46 15.70 -2.95
CA LEU A 192 -6.86 16.28 -1.75
C LEU A 192 -5.58 17.05 -2.04
N LEU A 193 -4.67 16.48 -2.85
CA LEU A 193 -3.42 17.13 -3.20
C LEU A 193 -3.67 18.39 -4.04
N ARG A 194 -4.57 18.36 -5.03
CA ARG A 194 -4.94 19.55 -5.83
C ARG A 194 -5.46 20.69 -4.97
N ARG A 195 -6.28 20.39 -3.95
CA ARG A 195 -6.88 21.42 -3.09
C ARG A 195 -5.93 22.00 -2.05
N ASN A 196 -4.92 21.25 -1.62
CA ASN A 196 -4.12 21.58 -0.43
C ASN A 196 -2.61 21.73 -0.70
N CYS A 197 -2.14 21.39 -1.91
CA CYS A 197 -0.73 21.41 -2.28
C CYS A 197 -0.56 22.16 -3.62
N PRO A 198 -0.28 23.47 -3.61
CA PRO A 198 -0.06 24.25 -4.83
C PRO A 198 0.99 23.63 -5.77
N GLU A 199 2.04 23.03 -5.19
CA GLU A 199 3.11 22.34 -5.89
C GLU A 199 2.68 21.08 -6.66
N TYR A 200 1.48 20.56 -6.40
CA TYR A 200 0.96 19.36 -7.08
C TYR A 200 0.56 19.64 -8.53
N SER A 201 0.15 20.86 -8.85
CA SER A 201 -0.34 21.23 -10.20
C SER A 201 0.71 21.01 -11.31
N SER A 202 1.95 21.46 -11.09
CA SER A 202 3.06 21.27 -12.03
C SER A 202 3.52 19.81 -12.10
N TYR A 203 3.46 19.10 -10.98
CA TYR A 203 3.77 17.67 -10.93
C TYR A 203 2.74 16.85 -11.71
N GLU A 204 1.45 17.12 -11.52
CA GLU A 204 0.35 16.41 -12.16
C GLU A 204 0.40 16.49 -13.69
N ALA A 205 0.75 17.65 -14.24
CA ALA A 205 0.79 17.89 -15.68
C ALA A 205 1.85 17.06 -16.43
N SER A 206 2.87 16.55 -15.72
CA SER A 206 4.05 15.91 -16.34
C SER A 206 4.14 14.40 -16.12
N ARG A 207 3.16 13.79 -15.43
CA ARG A 207 3.23 12.40 -14.96
C ARG A 207 1.92 11.65 -15.17
N TRP A 208 2.04 10.39 -15.60
CA TRP A 208 0.95 9.43 -15.60
C TRP A 208 0.64 8.98 -14.17
N ARG A 209 -0.58 8.51 -13.91
CA ARG A 209 -1.00 7.97 -12.61
C ARG A 209 -0.28 6.66 -12.32
N VAL A 210 -0.43 5.68 -13.19
CA VAL A 210 0.05 4.31 -12.98
C VAL A 210 0.68 3.73 -14.24
N VAL A 211 0.02 3.83 -15.39
CA VAL A 211 0.46 3.17 -16.63
C VAL A 211 0.93 4.24 -17.62
N PRO A 212 2.23 4.30 -17.95
CA PRO A 212 2.74 5.26 -18.91
C PRO A 212 1.97 5.22 -20.23
N TYR A 213 1.66 6.39 -20.77
CA TYR A 213 0.89 6.60 -22.01
C TYR A 213 -0.58 6.16 -21.98
N VAL A 214 -1.08 5.64 -20.86
CA VAL A 214 -2.48 5.23 -20.71
C VAL A 214 -3.18 6.04 -19.63
N TRP A 215 -2.66 6.01 -18.41
CA TRP A 215 -3.32 6.61 -17.26
C TRP A 215 -2.37 7.04 -16.17
#